data_AF-A0AAW1C9V8-F1
#
_entry.id   AF-A0AAW1C9V8-F1
#
_cell.length_a   1.000
_cell.length_b   1.000
_cell.length_c   1.000
_cell.angle_alpha   90.00
_cell.angle_beta   90.00
_cell.angle_gamma   90.00
#
_symmetry.space_group_name_H-M   'P 1'
#
loop_
_entity.id
_entity.type
_entity.pdbx_description
1 polymer ?
#
loop_
_entity_poly.entity_id
_entity_poly.type
_entity_poly.pdbx_seq_one_letter_code
_entity_poly.pdbx_strand_id
1 'polypeptide(L)'
;MNIATSFLDASTVYGSTAATENKLRNLTSKEGLLRINLLYFDEGLEYLPFVDQVPSPCAQDPRGDKAERIECFMAGDTRSSEVLSLATLHTLWLREHNRLAKALKKLNLHWSSETVYQETRKIVGALHQVSPCLLMSSFRILVSPFSRFH
;
A
#
# COMPACT_ATOMS: atom_id res chain seq x y z
N MET A 1 -14.94 17.57 -0.12
CA MET A 1 -14.02 17.55 -1.27
C MET A 1 -13.49 16.13 -1.40
N ASN A 2 -13.58 15.49 -2.57
CA ASN A 2 -13.11 14.11 -2.74
C ASN A 2 -11.60 14.12 -3.01
N ILE A 3 -10.83 13.46 -2.15
CA ILE A 3 -9.35 13.43 -2.19
C ILE A 3 -8.85 12.11 -2.82
N ALA A 4 -9.77 11.16 -3.07
CA ALA A 4 -9.51 9.87 -3.71
C ALA A 4 -10.05 9.85 -5.15
N THR A 5 -9.45 9.03 -6.00
CA THR A 5 -10.00 8.77 -7.34
C THR A 5 -11.31 7.99 -7.20
N SER A 6 -12.30 8.25 -8.05
CA SER A 6 -13.56 7.50 -8.05
C SER A 6 -13.43 6.08 -8.63
N PHE A 7 -12.25 5.76 -9.17
CA PHE A 7 -11.93 4.47 -9.75
C PHE A 7 -11.29 3.55 -8.70
N LEU A 8 -11.56 2.25 -8.77
CA LEU A 8 -10.85 1.23 -7.99
C LEU A 8 -9.47 0.97 -8.64
N ASP A 9 -8.58 1.95 -8.58
CA ASP A 9 -7.26 1.96 -9.24
C ASP A 9 -6.10 1.74 -8.25
N ALA A 10 -6.42 1.30 -7.03
CA ALA A 10 -5.49 1.20 -5.91
C ALA A 10 -4.81 2.54 -5.56
N SER A 11 -5.48 3.68 -5.75
CA SER A 11 -5.02 5.00 -5.30
C SER A 11 -4.72 5.07 -3.79
N THR A 12 -5.29 4.18 -2.98
CA THR A 12 -4.92 4.01 -1.56
C THR A 12 -3.47 3.55 -1.36
N VAL A 13 -2.89 2.87 -2.36
CA VAL A 13 -1.49 2.39 -2.38
C VAL A 13 -0.60 3.37 -3.13
N TYR A 14 -1.04 3.87 -4.28
CA TYR A 14 -0.22 4.65 -5.21
C TYR A 14 -0.36 6.18 -5.08
N GLY A 15 -1.37 6.65 -4.36
CA GLY A 15 -1.73 8.06 -4.27
C GLY A 15 -2.69 8.49 -5.39
N SER A 16 -3.43 9.56 -5.13
CA SER A 16 -4.38 10.15 -6.08
C SER A 16 -3.76 11.26 -6.94
N THR A 17 -2.52 11.67 -6.66
CA THR A 17 -1.81 12.74 -7.38
C THR A 17 -0.41 12.29 -7.79
N ALA A 18 0.07 12.76 -8.94
CA ALA A 18 1.41 12.44 -9.45
C ALA A 18 2.54 12.81 -8.48
N ALA A 19 2.35 13.88 -7.68
CA ALA A 19 3.31 14.28 -6.66
C ALA A 19 3.41 13.23 -5.53
N THR A 20 2.27 12.69 -5.08
CA THR A 20 2.24 11.65 -4.03
C THR A 20 2.79 10.33 -4.59
N GLU A 21 2.40 9.99 -5.82
CA GLU A 21 2.90 8.81 -6.52
C GLU A 21 4.42 8.82 -6.61
N ASN A 22 5.02 9.91 -7.09
CA ASN A 22 6.49 10.02 -7.19
C ASN A 22 7.18 9.95 -5.82
N LYS A 23 6.56 10.48 -4.76
CA LYS A 23 7.09 10.38 -3.39
C LYS A 23 7.10 8.96 -2.84
N LEU A 24 6.14 8.12 -3.26
CA LEU A 24 6.02 6.73 -2.82
C LEU A 24 6.94 5.78 -3.60
N ARG A 25 7.47 6.21 -4.74
CA ARG A 25 8.30 5.38 -5.63
C ARG A 25 9.77 5.38 -5.24
N ASN A 26 10.40 4.21 -5.38
CA ASN A 26 11.85 4.08 -5.28
C ASN A 26 12.49 4.41 -6.63
N LEU A 27 12.85 5.69 -6.79
CA LEU A 27 13.43 6.23 -8.03
C LEU A 27 14.94 5.94 -8.18
N THR A 28 15.61 5.41 -7.16
CA THR A 28 17.03 5.03 -7.25
C THR A 28 17.22 3.63 -7.86
N SER A 29 16.22 2.75 -7.72
CA SER A 29 16.24 1.40 -8.30
C SER A 29 15.79 1.37 -9.76
N LYS A 30 16.34 0.43 -10.55
CA LYS A 30 15.85 0.11 -11.91
C LYS A 30 14.70 -0.91 -11.92
N GLU A 31 14.21 -1.28 -10.73
CA GLU A 31 13.24 -2.37 -10.54
C GLU A 31 11.79 -1.85 -10.47
N GLY A 32 11.57 -0.53 -10.43
CA GLY A 32 10.24 0.04 -10.40
C GLY A 32 9.50 -0.20 -9.08
N LEU A 33 10.23 -0.21 -7.96
CA LEU A 33 9.69 -0.51 -6.62
C LEU A 33 8.99 0.69 -5.98
N LEU A 34 8.20 0.41 -4.93
CA LEU A 34 7.81 1.40 -3.93
C LEU A 34 8.93 1.56 -2.88
N ARG A 35 9.00 2.75 -2.28
CA ARG A 35 9.89 3.02 -1.14
C ARG A 35 9.48 2.17 0.05
N ILE A 36 10.45 1.81 0.84
CA ILE A 36 10.29 1.01 2.05
C ILE A 36 10.86 1.76 3.25
N ASN A 37 10.52 1.32 4.45
CA ASN A 37 11.19 1.76 5.66
C ASN A 37 12.66 1.32 5.63
N LEU A 38 13.56 2.22 6.06
CA LEU A 38 15.00 1.94 6.14
C LEU A 38 15.47 1.70 7.58
N LEU A 39 14.62 2.00 8.57
CA LEU A 39 14.93 1.91 10.00
C LEU A 39 14.39 0.63 10.62
N TYR A 40 13.21 0.18 10.19
CA TYR A 40 12.50 -0.95 10.78
C TYR A 40 12.14 -2.02 9.74
N PHE A 41 12.24 -3.28 10.17
CA PHE A 41 11.91 -4.47 9.37
C PHE A 41 11.23 -5.52 10.24
N ASP A 42 10.41 -6.36 9.61
CA ASP A 42 9.64 -7.43 10.23
C ASP A 42 10.24 -8.78 9.84
N GLU A 43 11.22 -9.27 10.60
CA GLU A 43 11.97 -10.49 10.25
C GLU A 43 12.57 -10.44 8.81
N GLY A 44 12.98 -9.24 8.37
CA GLY A 44 13.49 -9.00 7.02
C GLY A 44 12.43 -8.63 5.97
N LEU A 45 11.14 -8.61 6.35
CA LEU A 45 10.05 -8.13 5.50
C LEU A 45 9.90 -6.61 5.61
N GLU A 46 9.54 -5.98 4.49
CA GLU A 46 9.55 -4.52 4.35
C GLU A 46 8.35 -3.86 5.06
N TYR A 47 8.57 -2.72 5.72
CA TYR A 47 7.50 -1.83 6.21
C TYR A 47 7.30 -0.62 5.30
N LEU A 48 6.17 0.08 5.48
CA LEU A 48 5.91 1.36 4.83
C LEU A 48 6.96 2.42 5.28
N PRO A 49 7.36 3.33 4.38
CA PRO A 49 8.22 4.45 4.75
C PRO A 49 7.46 5.39 5.71
N PHE A 50 8.20 6.19 6.50
CA PHE A 50 7.59 7.25 7.29
C PHE A 50 7.26 8.49 6.46
N VAL A 51 6.33 9.30 6.96
CA VAL A 51 6.05 10.62 6.39
C VAL A 51 7.24 11.57 6.53
N ASP A 52 7.44 12.44 5.54
CA ASP A 52 8.52 13.44 5.58
C ASP A 52 8.22 14.60 6.57
N GLN A 53 6.94 14.81 6.91
CA GLN A 53 6.50 15.85 7.83
C GLN A 53 6.55 15.36 9.28
N VAL A 54 7.46 15.96 10.04
CA VAL A 54 7.84 15.56 11.39
C VAL A 54 7.72 16.80 12.29
N PRO A 55 6.99 16.77 13.43
CA PRO A 55 6.20 15.65 13.95
C PRO A 55 4.94 15.34 13.19
N SER A 56 4.68 14.04 13.02
CA SER A 56 3.40 13.56 12.56
C SER A 56 2.42 13.35 13.73
N PRO A 57 1.11 13.26 13.45
CA PRO A 57 0.09 12.95 14.48
C PRO A 57 0.29 11.60 15.19
N CYS A 58 1.07 10.68 14.61
CA CYS A 58 1.39 9.39 15.21
C CYS A 58 2.59 9.46 16.15
N ALA A 59 3.33 10.57 16.14
CA ALA A 59 4.47 10.77 17.02
C ALA A 59 4.01 10.65 18.48
N GLN A 60 4.44 9.57 19.13
CA GLN A 60 4.24 9.42 20.56
C GLN A 60 5.21 10.34 21.29
N ASP A 61 4.69 11.02 22.32
CA ASP A 61 5.53 11.80 23.22
C ASP A 61 6.52 10.84 23.88
N PRO A 62 7.85 11.00 23.67
CA PRO A 62 8.82 10.06 24.19
C PRO A 62 8.73 10.06 25.71
N ARG A 63 8.12 9.02 26.29
CA ARG A 63 8.11 8.81 27.74
C ARG A 63 9.52 8.43 28.18
N GLY A 64 10.40 9.43 28.27
CA GLY A 64 11.80 9.33 28.67
C GLY A 64 12.80 9.55 27.52
N ASP A 65 14.02 9.95 27.88
CA ASP A 65 15.15 10.32 27.00
C ASP A 65 15.62 9.23 25.99
N LYS A 66 14.93 8.08 25.94
CA LYS A 66 15.29 6.91 25.12
C LYS A 66 14.12 6.32 24.32
N ALA A 67 12.93 6.90 24.35
CA ALA A 67 11.81 6.39 23.57
C ALA A 67 12.00 6.77 22.09
N GLU A 68 12.12 5.75 21.24
CA GLU A 68 12.19 5.94 19.79
C GLU A 68 10.91 6.56 19.27
N ARG A 69 11.06 7.64 18.50
CA ARG A 69 9.93 8.38 17.96
C ARG A 69 9.43 7.72 16.68
N ILE A 70 8.26 7.09 16.78
CA ILE A 70 7.59 6.47 15.64
C ILE A 70 6.72 7.52 14.94
N GLU A 71 6.98 7.75 13.66
CA GLU A 71 6.19 8.64 12.82
C GLU A 71 5.08 7.86 12.09
N CYS A 72 4.08 8.57 11.56
CA CYS A 72 3.06 7.94 10.72
C CYS A 72 3.70 7.30 9.48
N PHE A 73 3.16 6.17 9.05
CA PHE A 73 3.46 5.58 7.76
C PHE A 73 2.94 6.45 6.62
N MET A 74 3.71 6.46 5.54
CA MET A 74 3.37 7.10 4.27
C MET A 74 2.86 6.04 3.30
N ALA A 75 1.66 6.26 2.76
CA ALA A 75 1.04 5.47 1.71
C ALA A 75 0.26 6.39 0.76
N GLY A 76 -0.45 5.82 -0.22
CA GLY A 76 -1.33 6.57 -1.12
C GLY A 76 -2.51 7.25 -0.42
N ASP A 77 -2.98 6.68 0.70
CA ASP A 77 -3.98 7.27 1.59
C ASP A 77 -3.30 7.80 2.88
N THR A 78 -3.62 9.04 3.26
CA THR A 78 -3.05 9.71 4.44
C THR A 78 -3.47 9.08 5.76
N ARG A 79 -4.51 8.23 5.74
CA ARG A 79 -5.07 7.55 6.90
C ARG A 79 -4.49 6.16 7.11
N SER A 80 -3.45 5.80 6.36
CA SER A 80 -2.78 4.50 6.46
C SER A 80 -2.29 4.13 7.87
N SER A 81 -2.16 5.12 8.78
CA SER A 81 -1.74 4.91 10.17
C SER A 81 -2.86 5.11 11.21
N GLU A 82 -4.13 5.26 10.81
CA GLU A 82 -5.23 5.49 11.76
C GLU A 82 -5.45 4.30 12.70
N VAL A 83 -5.38 3.08 12.17
CA VAL A 83 -5.51 1.84 12.93
C VAL A 83 -4.50 0.80 12.44
N LEU A 84 -4.01 -0.03 13.36
CA LEU A 84 -2.97 -1.01 13.05
C LEU A 84 -3.37 -1.96 11.91
N SER A 85 -4.62 -2.42 11.89
CA SER A 85 -5.12 -3.31 10.84
C SER A 85 -5.05 -2.68 9.44
N LEU A 86 -5.31 -1.38 9.34
CA LEU A 86 -5.21 -0.64 8.08
C LEU A 86 -3.73 -0.48 7.66
N ALA A 87 -2.85 -0.15 8.61
CA ALA A 87 -1.41 -0.09 8.35
C ALA A 87 -0.85 -1.44 7.85
N THR A 88 -1.31 -2.56 8.44
CA THR A 88 -0.96 -3.90 7.97
C THR A 88 -1.43 -4.16 6.55
N LEU A 89 -2.66 -3.74 6.20
CA LEU A 89 -3.18 -3.89 4.84
C LEU A 89 -2.38 -3.09 3.82
N HIS A 90 -2.03 -1.84 4.12
CA HIS A 90 -1.18 -1.03 3.25
C HIS A 90 0.22 -1.64 3.09
N THR A 91 0.79 -2.16 4.19
CA THR A 91 2.09 -2.86 4.15
C THR A 91 2.03 -4.09 3.27
N LEU A 92 0.94 -4.87 3.33
CA LEU A 92 0.75 -6.05 2.49
C LEU A 92 0.72 -5.70 1.00
N TRP A 93 -0.01 -4.64 0.61
CA TRP A 93 -0.05 -4.19 -0.78
C TRP A 93 1.31 -3.67 -1.28
N LEU A 94 2.07 -2.99 -0.42
CA LEU A 94 3.43 -2.57 -0.73
C LEU A 94 4.35 -3.78 -0.98
N ARG A 95 4.30 -4.79 -0.11
CA ARG A 95 5.08 -6.02 -0.25
C ARG A 95 4.71 -6.75 -1.54
N GLU A 96 3.41 -6.84 -1.84
CA GLU A 96 2.92 -7.49 -3.05
C GLU A 96 3.36 -6.76 -4.32
N HIS A 97 3.31 -5.42 -4.32
CA HIS A 97 3.87 -4.62 -5.41
C HIS A 97 5.35 -4.94 -5.62
N ASN A 98 6.17 -4.85 -4.58
CA ASN A 98 7.61 -5.07 -4.69
C ASN A 98 7.94 -6.51 -5.10
N ARG A 99 7.17 -7.50 -4.66
CA ARG A 99 7.29 -8.91 -5.08
C ARG A 99 7.01 -9.06 -6.59
N LEU A 100 5.92 -8.48 -7.08
CA LEU A 100 5.53 -8.54 -8.49
C LEU A 100 6.51 -7.76 -9.38
N ALA A 101 6.94 -6.57 -8.97
CA ALA A 101 7.90 -5.75 -9.70
C ALA A 101 9.25 -6.46 -9.87
N LYS A 102 9.79 -7.05 -8.80
CA LYS A 102 11.02 -7.88 -8.86
C LYS A 102 10.86 -9.06 -9.83
N ALA A 103 9.72 -9.75 -9.78
CA ALA A 103 9.43 -10.87 -10.67
C ALA A 103 9.32 -10.44 -12.15
N LEU A 104 8.58 -9.36 -12.43
CA LEU A 104 8.42 -8.80 -13.78
C LEU A 104 9.74 -8.32 -14.35
N LYS A 105 10.58 -7.67 -13.54
CA LYS A 105 11.91 -7.22 -13.97
C LYS A 105 12.82 -8.40 -14.30
N LYS A 106 12.76 -9.49 -13.53
CA LYS A 106 13.53 -10.72 -13.81
C LYS A 106 13.09 -11.40 -15.11
N LEU A 107 11.79 -11.39 -15.41
CA LEU A 107 11.25 -11.93 -16.68
C LEU A 107 11.55 -11.02 -17.87
N ASN A 108 11.50 -9.70 -17.68
CA ASN A 108 11.67 -8.70 -18.73
C ASN A 108 12.84 -7.77 -18.42
N LEU A 109 14.07 -8.28 -18.57
CA LEU A 109 15.29 -7.51 -18.26
C LEU A 109 15.38 -6.18 -19.02
N HIS A 110 14.83 -6.12 -20.23
CA HIS A 110 14.81 -4.94 -21.10
C HIS A 110 13.84 -3.84 -20.67
N TRP A 111 12.91 -4.11 -19.75
CA TRP A 111 11.94 -3.10 -19.30
C TRP A 111 12.60 -2.01 -18.46
N SER A 112 12.15 -0.77 -18.66
CA SER A 112 12.51 0.35 -17.80
C SER A 112 11.84 0.24 -16.43
N SER A 113 12.36 0.94 -15.41
CA SER A 113 11.71 1.00 -14.08
C SER A 113 10.30 1.58 -14.15
N GLU A 114 10.07 2.54 -15.04
CA GLU A 114 8.73 3.09 -15.30
C GLU A 114 7.78 2.03 -15.83
N THR A 115 8.22 1.26 -16.84
CA THR A 115 7.41 0.18 -17.41
C THR A 115 7.06 -0.87 -16.36
N VAL A 116 8.05 -1.32 -15.58
CA VAL A 116 7.80 -2.31 -14.51
C VAL A 116 6.81 -1.78 -13.48
N TYR A 117 6.98 -0.52 -13.05
CA TYR A 117 6.10 0.11 -12.09
C TYR A 117 4.65 0.19 -12.60
N GLN A 118 4.44 0.68 -13.82
CA GLN A 118 3.10 0.82 -14.40
C GLN A 118 2.41 -0.53 -14.66
N GLU A 119 3.14 -1.53 -15.15
CA GLU A 119 2.58 -2.88 -15.34
C GLU A 119 2.24 -3.54 -14.00
N THR A 120 3.11 -3.39 -13.00
CA THR A 120 2.81 -3.86 -11.64
C THR A 120 1.59 -3.17 -11.05
N ARG A 121 1.47 -1.84 -11.24
CA ARG A 121 0.30 -1.05 -10.82
C ARG A 121 -1.00 -1.53 -11.47
N LYS A 122 -0.98 -1.89 -12.76
CA LYS A 122 -2.16 -2.46 -13.43
C LYS A 122 -2.58 -3.78 -12.80
N ILE A 123 -1.64 -4.68 -12.50
CA ILE A 123 -1.92 -5.98 -11.87
C ILE A 123 -2.50 -5.79 -10.46
N VAL A 124 -1.85 -4.97 -9.64
CA VAL A 124 -2.33 -4.68 -8.28
C VAL A 124 -3.71 -4.00 -8.29
N GLY A 125 -3.93 -3.06 -9.21
CA GLY A 125 -5.25 -2.45 -9.41
C GLY A 125 -6.34 -3.48 -9.74
N ALA A 126 -6.04 -4.45 -10.61
CA ALA A 126 -6.95 -5.55 -10.91
C ALA A 126 -7.21 -6.45 -9.68
N LEU A 127 -6.17 -6.79 -8.90
CA LEU A 127 -6.31 -7.56 -7.65
C LEU A 127 -7.18 -6.82 -6.61
N HIS A 128 -7.03 -5.51 -6.52
CA HIS A 128 -7.80 -4.65 -5.63
C HIS A 128 -9.29 -4.58 -6.04
N GLN A 129 -9.61 -4.70 -7.34
CA GLN A 129 -10.99 -4.78 -7.83
C GLN A 129 -11.64 -6.16 -7.59
N VAL A 130 -10.85 -7.23 -7.71
CA VAL A 130 -11.35 -8.62 -7.59
C VAL A 130 -11.51 -9.04 -6.13
N SER A 131 -10.68 -8.57 -5.20
CA SER A 131 -10.75 -8.95 -3.78
C SER A 131 -12.12 -8.68 -3.13
N PRO A 132 -12.74 -7.50 -3.31
CA PRO A 132 -14.12 -7.27 -2.89
C PRO A 132 -15.10 -8.21 -3.59
N CYS A 133 -14.89 -8.52 -4.86
CA CYS A 133 -15.79 -9.39 -5.64
C CYS A 133 -15.78 -10.85 -5.14
N LEU A 134 -14.62 -11.39 -4.73
CA LEU A 134 -14.51 -12.71 -4.10
C LEU A 134 -15.14 -12.77 -2.70
N LEU A 135 -15.06 -11.66 -1.95
CA LEU A 135 -15.78 -11.51 -0.70
C LEU A 135 -17.29 -11.37 -0.93
N MET A 136 -17.72 -10.66 -1.98
CA MET A 136 -19.13 -10.51 -2.36
C MET A 136 -19.74 -11.79 -2.93
N SER A 137 -18.98 -12.60 -3.66
CA SER A 137 -19.44 -13.92 -4.13
C SER A 137 -19.59 -14.91 -2.97
N SER A 138 -18.69 -14.86 -1.98
CA SER A 138 -18.87 -15.58 -0.71
C SER A 138 -20.03 -15.02 0.13
N PHE A 139 -20.26 -13.71 0.09
CA PHE A 139 -21.42 -13.07 0.75
C PHE A 139 -22.75 -13.48 0.11
N ARG A 140 -22.83 -13.68 -1.22
CA ARG A 140 -24.02 -14.23 -1.88
C ARG A 140 -24.33 -15.66 -1.44
N ILE A 141 -23.31 -16.44 -1.09
CA ILE A 141 -23.50 -17.81 -0.56
C ILE A 141 -23.97 -17.76 0.91
N LEU A 142 -23.49 -16.81 1.72
CA LEU A 142 -23.86 -16.67 3.13
C LEU A 142 -25.23 -16.02 3.39
N VAL A 143 -25.76 -15.21 2.47
CA VAL A 143 -27.07 -14.55 2.62
C VAL A 143 -28.24 -15.40 2.08
N SER A 144 -27.98 -16.62 1.60
CA SER A 144 -29.02 -17.48 1.02
C SER A 144 -29.92 -18.28 2.00
N PRO A 145 -29.68 -18.42 3.32
CA PRO A 145 -30.67 -19.08 4.19
C PRO A 145 -31.60 -18.12 4.94
N PHE A 146 -31.42 -16.79 4.88
CA PHE A 146 -32.22 -15.83 5.67
C PHE A 146 -33.33 -15.11 4.87
N SER A 147 -33.93 -15.77 3.89
CA SER A 147 -35.13 -15.26 3.17
C SER A 147 -36.33 -16.21 3.22
N ARG A 148 -36.44 -17.03 4.26
CA ARG A 148 -37.68 -17.76 4.58
C ARG A 148 -37.95 -17.77 6.08
N PHE A 149 -38.39 -16.65 6.62
CA PHE A 149 -39.41 -16.66 7.67
C PHE A 149 -40.37 -15.51 7.40
N HIS A 150 -41.63 -15.89 7.31
CA HIS A 150 -42.80 -15.09 6.99
C HIS A 150 -43.49 -14.67 8.30
#